data_AF-A0A260WN40-F1
#
_entry.id   AF-A0A260WN40-F1
#
_cell.length_a   1.000
_cell.length_b   1.000
_cell.length_c   1.000
_cell.angle_alpha   90.00
_cell.angle_beta   90.00
_cell.angle_gamma   90.00
#
_symmetry.space_group_name_H-M   'P 1'
#
loop_
_entity.id
_entity.type
_entity.pdbx_description
1 polymer ?
#
loop_
_entity_poly.entity_id
_entity_poly.type
_entity_poly.pdbx_seq_one_letter_code
_entity_poly.pdbx_strand_id
1 'polypeptide(L)'
;MTTSISGISARSLSRPRAVLFSVLLALVFNLVLWVIGLAAGGNFELTDAGTTMAVAPGGVVMLTVLPMVVGMGVAALVSLKWLPVIRIAQVVGVVAPLGTIAMTLAADFDAASTVTLSLMHVVIAVVVPLGLEALRRGAVGSVHS
;
A
#
# COMPACT_ATOMS: atom_id res chain seq x y z
N MET A 1 -44.60 -1.15 13.12
CA MET A 1 -44.11 -1.09 11.73
C MET A 1 -42.81 -0.30 11.77
N THR A 2 -41.68 -0.99 11.86
CA THR A 2 -40.37 -0.39 12.14
C THR A 2 -39.46 -0.72 10.97
N THR A 3 -39.09 0.31 10.22
CA THR A 3 -38.30 0.21 9.00
C THR A 3 -36.89 -0.26 9.33
N SER A 4 -36.57 -1.51 9.00
CA SER A 4 -35.22 -2.05 9.14
C SER A 4 -34.37 -1.42 8.03
N ILE A 5 -33.48 -0.49 8.39
CA ILE A 5 -32.47 0.03 7.46
C ILE A 5 -31.54 -1.15 7.18
N SER A 6 -31.66 -1.72 5.98
CA SER A 6 -30.80 -2.79 5.48
C SER A 6 -29.35 -2.43 5.73
N GLY A 7 -28.77 -3.05 6.76
CA GLY A 7 -27.38 -2.92 7.08
C GLY A 7 -26.56 -3.25 5.84
N ILE A 8 -25.62 -2.37 5.51
CA ILE A 8 -24.52 -2.69 4.62
C ILE A 8 -23.82 -3.88 5.29
N SER A 9 -24.24 -5.08 4.90
CA SER A 9 -23.63 -6.32 5.32
C SER A 9 -22.20 -6.25 4.82
N ALA A 10 -21.26 -6.00 5.76
CA ALA A 10 -19.85 -6.01 5.52
C ALA A 10 -19.46 -7.42 5.09
N ARG A 11 -19.69 -7.73 3.81
CA ARG A 11 -19.32 -9.00 3.19
C ARG A 11 -17.84 -9.20 3.48
N SER A 12 -17.52 -10.28 4.19
CA SER A 12 -16.13 -10.69 4.40
C SER A 12 -15.46 -10.83 3.03
N LEU A 13 -14.57 -9.90 2.70
CA LEU A 13 -13.78 -10.03 1.48
C LEU A 13 -12.87 -11.25 1.66
N SER A 14 -12.93 -12.19 0.71
CA SER A 14 -11.99 -13.32 0.73
C SER A 14 -10.56 -12.79 0.74
N ARG A 15 -9.66 -13.47 1.46
CA ARG A 15 -8.27 -13.01 1.66
C ARG A 15 -7.58 -12.52 0.36
N PRO A 16 -7.72 -13.20 -0.80
CA PRO A 16 -7.15 -12.71 -2.06
C PRO A 16 -7.76 -11.40 -2.55
N ARG A 17 -9.08 -11.20 -2.36
CA ARG A 17 -9.77 -9.95 -2.72
C ARG A 17 -9.31 -8.79 -1.85
N ALA A 18 -9.07 -9.02 -0.56
CA ALA A 18 -8.56 -7.99 0.34
C ALA A 18 -7.15 -7.52 -0.10
N VAL A 19 -6.26 -8.46 -0.44
CA VAL A 19 -4.92 -8.14 -0.98
C VAL A 19 -5.05 -7.38 -2.31
N LEU A 20 -5.80 -7.93 -3.27
CA LEU A 20 -5.95 -7.33 -4.59
C LEU A 20 -6.53 -5.91 -4.52
N PHE A 21 -7.60 -5.72 -3.74
CA PHE A 21 -8.22 -4.41 -3.58
C PHE A 21 -7.25 -3.39 -2.95
N SER A 22 -6.49 -3.80 -1.94
CA SER A 22 -5.51 -2.92 -1.28
C SER A 22 -4.40 -2.51 -2.24
N VAL A 23 -3.88 -3.45 -3.04
CA VAL A 23 -2.86 -3.19 -4.06
C VAL A 23 -3.38 -2.22 -5.12
N LEU A 24 -4.58 -2.47 -5.66
CA LEU A 24 -5.17 -1.60 -6.68
C LEU A 24 -5.46 -0.20 -6.13
N LEU A 25 -5.96 -0.10 -4.90
CA LEU A 25 -6.24 1.18 -4.25
C LEU A 25 -4.96 2.01 -4.09
N ALA A 26 -3.91 1.41 -3.51
CA ALA A 26 -2.62 2.08 -3.35
C ALA A 26 -2.01 2.48 -4.70
N LEU A 27 -2.07 1.58 -5.69
CA LEU A 27 -1.54 1.85 -7.03
C LEU A 27 -2.23 3.05 -7.69
N VAL A 28 -3.57 3.11 -7.63
CA VAL A 28 -4.32 4.24 -8.21
C VAL A 28 -3.93 5.54 -7.53
N PHE A 29 -3.89 5.59 -6.20
CA PHE A 29 -3.47 6.80 -5.48
C PHE A 29 -2.03 7.21 -5.81
N ASN A 30 -1.11 6.25 -5.87
CA ASN A 30 0.28 6.54 -6.22
C ASN A 30 0.40 7.06 -7.64
N LEU A 31 -0.31 6.48 -8.61
CA LEU A 31 -0.31 7.00 -9.99
C LEU A 31 -0.92 8.41 -10.09
N VAL A 32 -1.98 8.69 -9.33
CA VAL A 32 -2.55 10.04 -9.24
C VAL A 32 -1.53 11.02 -8.66
N LEU A 33 -0.85 10.66 -7.57
CA LEU A 33 0.23 11.47 -6.99
C LEU A 33 1.36 11.70 -7.99
N TRP A 34 1.75 10.66 -8.75
CA TRP A 34 2.78 10.79 -9.78
C TRP A 34 2.40 11.81 -10.85
N VAL A 35 1.17 11.74 -11.38
CA VAL A 35 0.68 12.72 -12.36
C VAL A 35 0.64 14.13 -11.78
N ILE A 36 0.25 14.28 -10.51
CA ILE A 36 0.27 15.58 -9.81
C ILE A 36 1.70 16.11 -9.67
N GLY A 37 2.65 15.26 -9.29
CA GLY A 37 4.06 15.65 -9.16
C GLY A 37 4.69 16.04 -10.49
N LEU A 38 4.33 15.36 -11.59
CA LEU A 38 4.73 15.76 -12.94
C LEU A 38 4.17 17.14 -13.30
N ALA A 39 2.88 17.37 -13.02
CA ALA A 39 2.25 18.66 -13.26
C ALA A 39 2.85 19.79 -12.40
N ALA A 40 3.41 19.45 -11.23
CA ALA A 40 4.15 20.36 -10.36
C ALA A 40 5.61 20.58 -10.78
N GLY A 41 6.06 19.97 -11.88
CA GLY A 41 7.41 20.14 -12.44
C GLY A 41 8.45 19.12 -11.95
N GLY A 42 8.05 18.07 -11.23
CA GLY A 42 8.95 16.98 -10.85
C GLY A 42 9.42 16.19 -12.07
N ASN A 43 10.72 15.94 -12.18
CA ASN A 43 11.28 15.13 -13.27
C ASN A 43 11.35 13.63 -12.94
N PHE A 44 11.26 13.28 -11.66
CA PHE A 44 11.41 11.92 -11.12
C PHE A 44 12.71 11.25 -11.52
N GLU A 45 13.77 12.02 -11.70
CA GLU A 45 15.10 11.53 -12.05
C GLU A 45 16.03 11.56 -10.83
N LEU A 46 16.88 10.55 -10.72
CA LEU A 46 17.94 10.46 -9.72
C LEU A 46 19.24 10.05 -10.41
N THR A 47 20.39 10.42 -9.85
CA THR A 47 21.69 9.99 -10.34
C THR A 47 22.22 8.88 -9.45
N ASP A 48 22.34 7.67 -10.00
CA ASP A 48 22.95 6.54 -9.31
C ASP A 48 24.25 6.14 -10.02
N ALA A 49 25.36 6.12 -9.27
CA ALA A 49 26.69 5.81 -9.78
C ALA A 49 27.07 6.57 -11.09
N GLY A 50 26.66 7.83 -11.22
CA GLY A 50 26.91 8.66 -12.40
C GLY A 50 25.97 8.42 -13.58
N THR A 51 24.93 7.59 -13.41
CA THR A 51 23.89 7.33 -14.41
C THR A 51 22.57 7.93 -13.94
N THR A 52 21.94 8.75 -14.80
CA THR A 52 20.59 9.27 -14.52
C THR A 52 19.55 8.18 -14.77
N MET A 53 18.73 7.91 -13.76
CA MET A 53 17.65 6.95 -13.77
C MET A 53 16.32 7.66 -13.52
N ALA A 54 15.32 7.39 -14.35
CA ALA A 54 13.97 7.93 -14.17
C ALA A 54 13.06 6.94 -13.44
N VAL A 55 12.33 7.42 -12.44
CA VAL A 55 11.16 6.74 -11.86
C VAL A 55 9.97 6.97 -12.77
N ALA A 56 10.05 6.36 -13.95
CA ALA A 56 8.99 6.27 -14.95
C ALA A 56 7.72 5.63 -14.33
N PRO A 57 6.54 5.76 -14.95
CA PRO A 57 5.31 5.20 -14.38
C PRO A 57 5.39 3.69 -14.16
N GLY A 58 6.18 2.97 -14.98
CA GLY A 58 6.49 1.56 -14.76
C GLY A 58 7.23 1.28 -13.44
N GLY A 59 8.13 2.18 -13.01
CA GLY A 59 8.79 2.10 -11.70
C GLY A 59 7.79 2.24 -10.55
N VAL A 60 6.88 3.22 -10.63
CA VAL A 60 5.82 3.41 -9.63
C VAL A 60 4.92 2.17 -9.51
N VAL A 61 4.53 1.58 -10.65
CA VAL A 61 3.73 0.35 -10.69
C VAL A 61 4.48 -0.79 -10.00
N MET A 62 5.72 -1.07 -10.40
CA MET A 62 6.47 -2.21 -9.88
C MET A 62 6.78 -2.05 -8.39
N LEU A 63 7.21 -0.86 -7.96
CA LEU A 63 7.58 -0.58 -6.58
C LEU A 63 6.37 -0.45 -5.64
N THR A 64 5.16 -0.25 -6.17
CA THR A 64 3.93 -0.33 -5.36
C THR A 64 3.40 -1.77 -5.31
N VAL A 65 3.26 -2.41 -6.46
CA VAL A 65 2.57 -3.72 -6.57
C VAL A 65 3.40 -4.84 -5.97
N LEU A 66 4.69 -4.94 -6.31
CA LEU A 66 5.50 -6.08 -5.92
C LEU A 66 5.67 -6.18 -4.39
N PRO A 67 6.07 -5.12 -3.66
CA PRO A 67 6.21 -5.21 -2.21
C PRO A 67 4.89 -5.48 -1.50
N MET A 68 3.79 -4.87 -1.97
CA MET A 68 2.47 -5.06 -1.34
C MET A 68 1.93 -6.48 -1.57
N VAL A 69 2.01 -7.02 -2.79
CA VAL A 69 1.56 -8.38 -3.09
C VAL A 69 2.37 -9.40 -2.29
N VAL A 70 3.68 -9.24 -2.23
CA VAL A 70 4.56 -10.14 -1.47
C VAL A 70 4.26 -10.02 0.03
N GLY A 71 4.31 -8.81 0.60
CA GLY A 71 4.15 -8.60 2.03
C GLY A 71 2.76 -9.01 2.54
N MET A 72 1.70 -8.51 1.90
CA MET A 72 0.33 -8.86 2.29
C MET A 72 -0.02 -10.30 1.93
N GLY A 73 0.49 -10.84 0.82
CA GLY A 73 0.29 -12.23 0.42
C GLY A 73 0.89 -13.20 1.43
N VAL A 74 2.14 -12.98 1.85
CA VAL A 74 2.79 -13.76 2.90
C VAL A 74 2.00 -13.67 4.21
N ALA A 75 1.60 -12.46 4.63
CA ALA A 75 0.79 -12.30 5.84
C ALA A 75 -0.54 -13.05 5.74
N ALA A 76 -1.23 -12.99 4.59
CA ALA A 76 -2.47 -13.71 4.35
C ALA A 76 -2.29 -15.23 4.41
N LEU A 77 -1.21 -15.78 3.84
CA LEU A 77 -0.89 -17.21 3.88
C LEU A 77 -0.55 -17.68 5.30
N VAL A 78 0.29 -16.95 6.03
CA VAL A 78 0.65 -17.31 7.41
C VAL A 78 -0.57 -17.21 8.34
N SER A 79 -1.48 -16.26 8.09
CA SER A 79 -2.72 -16.10 8.86
C SER A 79 -3.66 -17.30 8.79
N LEU A 80 -3.47 -18.21 7.83
CA LEU A 80 -4.20 -19.48 7.76
C LEU A 80 -3.91 -20.38 8.97
N LYS A 81 -2.69 -20.30 9.52
CA LYS A 81 -2.25 -21.10 10.66
C LYS A 81 -2.08 -20.29 11.94
N TRP A 82 -1.79 -18.99 11.82
CA TRP A 82 -1.50 -18.12 12.97
C TRP A 82 -2.03 -16.70 12.74
N LEU A 83 -3.28 -16.45 13.14
CA LEU A 83 -3.96 -15.16 12.94
C LEU A 83 -3.26 -13.94 13.58
N PRO A 84 -2.57 -14.05 14.75
CA PRO A 84 -1.85 -12.92 15.34
C PRO A 84 -0.78 -12.28 14.44
N VAL A 85 -0.26 -13.01 13.42
CA VAL A 85 0.70 -12.47 12.43
C VAL A 85 0.19 -11.19 11.78
N ILE A 86 -1.12 -11.04 11.63
CA ILE A 86 -1.72 -9.87 10.97
C ILE A 86 -1.41 -8.58 11.73
N ARG A 87 -1.33 -8.61 13.08
CA ARG A 87 -0.95 -7.43 13.86
C ARG A 87 0.50 -7.03 13.63
N ILE A 88 1.39 -8.02 13.55
CA ILE A 88 2.81 -7.77 13.25
C ILE A 88 2.93 -7.21 11.83
N ALA A 89 2.24 -7.81 10.86
CA ALA A 89 2.22 -7.33 9.48
C ALA A 89 1.65 -5.91 9.35
N GLN A 90 0.68 -5.51 10.18
CA GLN A 90 0.19 -4.13 10.23
C GLN A 90 1.29 -3.15 10.68
N VAL A 91 2.03 -3.49 11.74
CA VAL A 91 3.13 -2.64 12.22
C VAL A 91 4.23 -2.54 11.17
N VAL A 92 4.65 -3.68 10.61
CA VAL A 92 5.65 -3.73 9.53
C VAL A 92 5.17 -2.96 8.31
N GLY A 93 3.89 -3.09 7.94
CA GLY A 93 3.26 -2.41 6.83
C GLY A 93 3.17 -0.88 6.98
N VAL A 94 3.35 -0.35 8.18
CA VAL A 94 3.49 1.08 8.45
C VAL A 94 4.96 1.48 8.49
N VAL A 95 5.75 0.77 9.31
CA VAL A 95 7.14 1.16 9.60
C VAL A 95 8.04 1.01 8.37
N ALA A 96 7.89 -0.08 7.61
CA ALA A 96 8.73 -0.33 6.44
C ALA A 96 8.62 0.78 5.38
N PRO A 97 7.43 1.14 4.85
CA PRO A 97 7.35 2.20 3.85
C PRO A 97 7.71 3.58 4.40
N LEU A 98 7.39 3.89 5.66
CA LEU A 98 7.85 5.16 6.25
C LEU A 98 9.37 5.19 6.42
N GLY A 99 10.00 4.07 6.72
CA GLY A 99 11.45 3.96 6.78
C GLY A 99 12.12 4.16 5.42
N THR A 100 11.51 3.69 4.32
CA THR A 100 12.08 3.89 2.98
C THR A 100 12.02 5.34 2.50
N ILE A 101 11.21 6.21 3.13
CA ILE A 101 11.26 7.66 2.90
C ILE A 101 12.65 8.22 3.18
N ALA A 102 13.37 7.68 4.17
CA ALA A 102 14.74 8.12 4.44
C ALA A 102 15.67 7.95 3.23
N MET A 103 15.47 6.88 2.42
CA MET A 103 16.20 6.68 1.17
C MET A 103 15.77 7.67 0.09
N THR A 104 14.48 7.98 -0.01
CA THR A 104 13.97 9.01 -0.93
C THR A 104 14.53 10.39 -0.62
N LEU A 105 14.66 10.74 0.66
CA LEU A 105 15.23 12.01 1.10
C LEU A 105 16.75 12.09 0.91
N ALA A 106 17.44 10.95 0.94
CA ALA A 106 18.88 10.86 0.71
C ALA A 106 19.24 10.83 -0.79
N ALA A 107 18.27 10.51 -1.65
CA ALA A 107 18.43 10.56 -3.10
C ALA A 107 18.44 12.02 -3.60
N ASP A 108 18.99 12.23 -4.79
CA ASP A 108 19.22 13.54 -5.41
C ASP A 108 18.05 14.00 -6.29
N PHE A 109 16.83 13.56 -5.99
CA PHE A 109 15.62 14.02 -6.67
C PHE A 109 15.42 15.54 -6.50
N ASP A 110 14.73 16.15 -7.46
CA ASP A 110 14.21 17.49 -7.27
C ASP A 110 13.18 17.55 -6.12
N ALA A 111 12.88 18.75 -5.64
CA ALA A 111 12.01 18.95 -4.49
C ALA A 111 10.58 18.41 -4.71
N ALA A 112 9.99 18.61 -5.90
CA ALA A 112 8.63 18.15 -6.20
C ALA A 112 8.57 16.61 -6.28
N SER A 113 9.58 15.99 -6.90
CA SER A 113 9.72 14.53 -6.96
C SER A 113 9.94 13.93 -5.57
N THR A 114 10.79 14.52 -4.75
CA THR A 114 11.07 14.08 -3.37
C THR A 114 9.80 14.06 -2.52
N VAL A 115 9.03 15.16 -2.54
CA VAL A 115 7.76 15.26 -1.80
C VAL A 115 6.76 14.23 -2.32
N THR A 116 6.62 14.13 -3.64
CA THR A 116 5.65 13.22 -4.28
C THR A 116 5.95 11.76 -3.96
N LEU A 117 7.20 11.32 -4.11
CA LEU A 117 7.63 9.97 -3.81
C LEU A 117 7.52 9.65 -2.31
N SER A 118 7.79 10.62 -1.43
CA SER A 118 7.57 10.46 0.01
C SER A 118 6.09 10.24 0.34
N LEU A 119 5.19 11.00 -0.29
CA LEU A 119 3.74 10.83 -0.10
C LEU A 119 3.23 9.47 -0.58
N MET A 120 3.78 8.90 -1.65
CA MET A 120 3.43 7.55 -2.09
C MET A 120 3.70 6.48 -1.02
N HIS A 121 4.80 6.63 -0.27
CA HIS A 121 5.08 5.75 0.85
C HIS A 121 4.08 5.91 1.99
N VAL A 122 3.63 7.14 2.25
CA VAL A 122 2.56 7.41 3.22
C VAL A 122 1.24 6.74 2.79
N VAL A 123 0.90 6.78 1.51
CA VAL A 123 -0.28 6.06 0.98
C VAL A 123 -0.17 4.56 1.29
N ILE A 124 0.97 3.93 1.03
CA ILE A 124 1.19 2.51 1.34
C ILE A 124 1.06 2.26 2.85
N ALA A 125 1.67 3.11 3.68
CA ALA A 125 1.62 3.02 5.14
C ALA A 125 0.20 3.11 5.70
N VAL A 126 -0.73 3.77 4.99
CA VAL A 126 -2.15 3.83 5.37
C VAL A 126 -2.93 2.64 4.81
N VAL A 127 -2.76 2.32 3.52
CA VAL A 127 -3.57 1.31 2.83
C VAL A 127 -3.28 -0.11 3.34
N VAL A 128 -2.02 -0.46 3.58
CA VAL A 128 -1.63 -1.80 4.04
C VAL A 128 -2.30 -2.19 5.36
N PRO A 129 -2.21 -1.40 6.46
CA PRO A 129 -2.83 -1.79 7.73
C PRO A 129 -4.35 -1.86 7.64
N LEU A 130 -5.01 -1.01 6.83
CA LEU A 130 -6.44 -1.07 6.58
C LEU A 130 -6.85 -2.36 5.84
N GLY A 131 -6.10 -2.73 4.81
CA GLY A 131 -6.32 -3.98 4.07
C GLY A 131 -6.15 -5.22 4.94
N LEU A 132 -5.11 -5.23 5.77
CA LEU A 132 -4.86 -6.29 6.75
C LEU A 132 -5.93 -6.34 7.85
N GLU A 133 -6.45 -5.19 8.28
CA GLU A 133 -7.55 -5.12 9.25
C GLU A 133 -8.84 -5.71 8.66
N ALA A 134 -9.16 -5.40 7.41
CA ALA A 134 -10.30 -5.98 6.70
C ALA A 134 -10.17 -7.52 6.59
N LEU A 135 -8.96 -8.00 6.29
CA LEU A 135 -8.64 -9.42 6.24
C LEU A 135 -8.84 -10.10 7.61
N ARG A 136 -8.37 -9.48 8.69
CA ARG A 136 -8.54 -10.00 10.06
C ARG A 136 -10.02 -10.08 10.44
N ARG A 137 -10.79 -9.03 10.19
CA ARG A 137 -12.23 -9.00 10.49
C ARG A 137 -13.01 -10.05 9.69
N GLY A 138 -12.69 -10.21 8.41
CA GLY A 138 -13.27 -11.25 7.57
C GLY A 138 -12.97 -12.68 8.06
N ALA A 139 -11.75 -12.93 8.54
CA ALA A 139 -11.36 -14.23 9.08
C ALA A 139 -12.03 -14.57 10.41
N VAL A 140 -12.21 -13.59 11.31
CA VAL A 140 -12.91 -13.81 12.59
C VAL A 140 -14.41 -14.07 12.36
N GLY A 141 -15.04 -13.34 11.43
CA GLY A 141 -16.45 -13.54 11.08
C GLY A 141 -16.76 -14.95 10.54
N SER A 142 -15.82 -15.56 9.81
CA SER A 142 -15.98 -16.91 9.26
C SER A 142 -15.84 -18.06 10.27
N VAL A 143 -15.31 -17.82 11.47
CA VAL A 143 -15.12 -18.86 12.50
C VAL A 143 -16.39 -19.05 13.35
N HIS A 144 -17.28 -18.05 13.36
CA HIS A 144 -18.53 -18.06 14.14
C HIS A 144 -19.78 -18.33 13.29
N SER A 145 -19.62 -18.74 12.03
CA SER A 145 -20.69 -19.17 11.12
C SER A 145 -20.65 -20.69 10.95
#